data_AF-A0A8X7QMV3-F1
#
_entry.id   AF-A0A8X7QMV3-F1
#
_cell.length_a   1.000
_cell.length_b   1.000
_cell.length_c   1.000
_cell.angle_alpha   90.00
_cell.angle_beta   90.00
_cell.angle_gamma   90.00
#
_symmetry.space_group_name_H-M   'P 1'
#
loop_
_entity.id
_entity.type
_entity.pdbx_description
1 polymer ?
#
loop_
_entity_poly.entity_id
_entity_poly.type
_entity_poly.pdbx_seq_one_letter_code
_entity_poly.pdbx_strand_id
1 'polypeptide(L)'
;MNHRTMTEIEELELTPLTQPSLEMKESWVLKPTIAKKKKKFSVACISSNRKLLLWLGGVLCVSCIIAMTLSKTLPHDHYNVPPLTKDNSTIAIPVALKFFNAQISGKLPEGNNVSWQGDSCLNDGKFPGSSYPHLAGGYYDAGGSIKSNFPMSFSMTMLSWSVIEYSTKYQVAGELNHVKGLIKWGTDYLLNNFNSSSDTVFEMVSQIGMTIGSELPNDNYCWMRPEDIN
;
A
#
# COMPACT_ATOMS: atom_id res chain seq x y z
N MET A 1 37.90 21.30 -42.88
CA MET A 1 36.80 22.09 -42.25
C MET A 1 36.13 21.14 -41.28
N ASN A 2 36.39 21.34 -39.98
CA ASN A 2 36.29 20.29 -38.96
C ASN A 2 34.85 20.00 -38.52
N HIS A 3 34.57 18.70 -38.35
CA HIS A 3 33.46 18.16 -37.57
C HIS A 3 33.42 18.77 -36.16
N ARG A 4 32.23 19.20 -35.72
CA ARG A 4 31.95 19.48 -34.31
C ARG A 4 30.85 18.52 -33.84
N THR A 5 31.24 17.67 -32.91
CA THR A 5 30.53 16.53 -32.32
C THR A 5 29.57 16.95 -31.20
N MET A 6 28.62 16.05 -30.94
CA MET A 6 27.80 15.94 -29.73
C MET A 6 28.59 16.22 -28.44
N THR A 7 28.27 17.29 -27.71
CA THR A 7 28.52 17.48 -26.27
C THR A 7 27.81 18.75 -25.80
N GLU A 8 26.49 18.72 -25.59
CA GLU A 8 25.79 19.82 -24.90
C GLU A 8 24.44 19.42 -24.27
N ILE A 9 24.28 18.16 -23.83
CA ILE A 9 23.08 17.72 -23.08
C ILE A 9 23.47 16.78 -21.92
N GLU A 10 24.56 17.07 -21.21
CA GLU A 10 24.95 16.23 -20.07
C GLU A 10 25.48 17.03 -18.90
N GLU A 11 24.78 18.09 -18.49
CA GLU A 11 24.90 18.66 -17.13
C GLU A 11 23.56 19.26 -16.70
N LEU A 12 22.52 18.42 -16.61
CA LEU A 12 21.35 18.74 -15.79
C LEU A 12 21.62 18.12 -14.42
N GLU A 13 21.98 18.98 -13.47
CA GLU A 13 22.40 18.68 -12.11
C GLU A 13 21.71 17.45 -11.51
N LEU A 14 22.44 16.33 -11.45
CA LEU A 14 22.18 15.29 -10.46
C LEU A 14 22.48 15.90 -9.09
N THR A 15 21.46 16.49 -8.47
CA THR A 15 21.47 16.63 -7.02
C THR A 15 21.64 15.22 -6.44
N PRO A 16 22.67 14.97 -5.62
CA PRO A 16 22.82 13.67 -4.99
C PRO A 16 21.57 13.41 -4.17
N LEU A 17 20.91 12.26 -4.40
CA LEU A 17 19.79 11.79 -3.61
C LEU A 17 20.09 12.04 -2.13
N THR A 18 19.29 12.90 -1.51
CA THR A 18 19.40 13.22 -0.09
C THR A 18 19.56 11.93 0.68
N GLN A 19 20.62 11.81 1.48
CA GLN A 19 20.78 10.61 2.29
C GLN A 19 19.50 10.39 3.11
N PRO A 20 18.97 9.16 3.15
CA PRO A 20 17.78 8.88 3.93
C PRO A 20 17.98 9.35 5.36
N SER A 21 16.96 10.00 5.92
CA SER A 21 17.00 10.55 7.27
C SER A 21 17.35 9.45 8.28
N LEU A 22 17.89 9.83 9.43
CA LEU A 22 18.18 8.89 10.53
C LEU A 22 16.92 8.11 10.92
N GLU A 23 15.75 8.76 10.88
CA GLU A 23 14.44 8.13 11.12
C GLU A 23 14.11 7.05 10.07
N MET A 24 14.36 7.29 8.78
CA MET A 24 14.17 6.27 7.73
C MET A 24 15.12 5.08 7.89
N LYS A 25 16.37 5.32 8.33
CA LYS A 25 17.36 4.27 8.60
C LYS A 25 16.99 3.41 9.81
N GLU A 26 16.23 3.96 10.75
CA GLU A 26 15.72 3.24 11.93
C GLU A 26 14.34 2.62 11.72
N SER A 27 13.73 2.81 10.55
CA SER A 27 12.44 2.23 10.20
C SER A 27 12.45 0.72 10.37
N TRP A 28 11.37 0.19 10.96
CA TRP A 28 11.21 -1.23 11.27
C TRP A 28 11.30 -2.13 10.03
N VAL A 29 11.07 -1.56 8.84
CA VAL A 29 11.18 -2.22 7.53
C VAL A 29 12.62 -2.66 7.24
N LEU A 30 13.63 -1.92 7.71
CA LEU A 30 15.04 -2.22 7.48
C LEU A 30 15.68 -3.06 8.59
N LYS A 31 14.94 -3.40 9.66
CA LYS A 31 15.47 -4.28 10.71
C LYS A 31 15.66 -5.69 10.12
N PRO A 32 16.88 -6.24 10.10
CA PRO A 32 17.10 -7.59 9.60
C PRO A 32 16.33 -8.58 10.48
N THR A 33 15.44 -9.35 9.86
CA THR A 33 14.74 -10.44 10.53
C THR A 33 15.76 -11.55 10.79
N ILE A 34 16.31 -11.63 12.01
CA ILE A 34 17.22 -12.71 12.38
C ILE A 34 16.43 -14.03 12.34
N ALA A 35 16.67 -14.84 11.31
CA ALA A 35 16.17 -16.19 11.22
C ALA A 35 16.75 -17.03 12.39
N LYS A 36 15.94 -17.28 13.41
CA LYS A 36 16.31 -18.13 14.54
C LYS A 36 16.44 -19.58 14.07
N LYS A 37 17.66 -20.13 14.05
CA LYS A 37 17.89 -21.58 13.94
C LYS A 37 17.20 -22.29 15.11
N LYS A 38 16.17 -23.09 14.82
CA LYS A 38 15.54 -23.97 15.82
C LYS A 38 16.48 -25.14 16.14
N LYS A 39 17.16 -25.10 17.29
CA LYS A 39 17.78 -26.30 17.86
C LYS A 39 16.68 -27.17 18.48
N LYS A 40 16.51 -28.40 17.98
CA LYS A 40 15.66 -29.41 18.62
C LYS A 40 16.34 -29.87 19.92
N PHE A 41 15.81 -29.44 21.06
CA PHE A 41 16.16 -29.99 22.36
C PHE A 41 15.23 -31.17 22.67
N SER A 42 15.80 -32.32 23.03
CA SER A 42 15.03 -33.49 23.45
C SER A 42 14.49 -33.26 24.87
N VAL A 43 13.16 -33.26 25.01
CA VAL A 43 12.41 -32.91 26.24
C VAL A 43 12.43 -34.05 27.27
N ALA A 44 12.99 -35.22 26.93
CA ALA A 44 12.89 -36.43 27.74
C ALA A 44 13.73 -36.46 29.03
N CYS A 45 14.71 -35.57 29.21
CA CYS A 45 15.61 -35.58 30.38
C CYS A 45 15.18 -34.62 31.51
N ILE A 46 14.32 -33.64 31.22
CA ILE A 46 14.01 -32.56 32.19
C ILE A 46 12.97 -32.99 33.25
N SER A 47 12.18 -34.03 32.99
CA SER A 47 11.07 -34.43 33.87
C SER A 47 11.48 -35.21 35.13
N SER A 48 12.75 -35.64 35.25
CA SER A 48 13.20 -36.51 36.35
C SER A 48 14.24 -35.88 37.28
N ASN A 49 14.34 -34.55 37.32
CA ASN A 49 15.17 -33.88 38.32
C ASN A 49 14.42 -32.73 38.99
N ARG A 50 13.75 -33.05 40.10
CA ARG A 50 12.95 -32.10 40.88
C ARG A 50 13.74 -30.86 41.33
N LYS A 51 15.05 -30.99 41.57
CA LYS A 51 15.94 -29.87 41.91
C LYS A 51 16.18 -28.95 40.72
N LEU A 52 16.33 -29.52 39.52
CA LEU A 52 16.46 -28.78 38.27
C LEU A 52 15.16 -28.07 37.90
N LEU A 53 14.01 -28.71 38.09
CA LEU A 53 12.68 -28.10 37.87
C LEU A 53 12.44 -26.92 38.82
N LEU A 54 12.83 -27.03 40.10
CA LEU A 54 12.75 -25.92 41.05
C LEU A 54 13.69 -24.77 40.68
N TRP A 55 14.90 -25.08 40.19
CA TRP A 55 15.84 -24.06 39.70
C TRP A 55 15.34 -23.35 38.45
N LEU A 56 14.85 -24.09 37.45
CA LEU A 56 14.30 -23.53 36.22
C LEU A 56 13.04 -22.69 36.49
N GLY A 57 12.16 -23.15 37.39
CA GLY A 57 11.00 -22.37 37.85
C GLY A 57 11.41 -21.08 38.56
N GLY A 58 12.41 -21.14 39.44
CA GLY A 58 12.95 -19.94 40.11
C GLY A 58 13.54 -18.93 39.12
N VAL A 59 14.33 -19.38 38.15
CA VAL A 59 14.92 -18.51 37.12
C VAL A 59 13.84 -17.88 36.23
N LEU A 60 12.79 -18.63 35.87
CA LEU A 60 11.66 -18.12 35.10
C LEU A 60 10.86 -17.06 35.88
N CYS A 61 10.63 -17.27 37.18
CA CYS A 61 9.95 -16.29 38.01
C CYS A 61 10.75 -14.99 38.12
N VAL A 62 12.06 -15.08 38.33
CA VAL A 62 12.94 -13.91 38.41
C VAL A 62 13.00 -13.18 37.07
N SER A 63 13.08 -13.90 35.94
CA SER A 63 13.07 -13.28 34.61
C SER A 63 11.74 -12.59 34.29
N CYS A 64 10.61 -13.18 34.69
CA CYS A 64 9.29 -12.55 34.56
C CYS A 64 9.17 -11.28 35.42
N ILE A 65 9.71 -11.29 36.65
CA ILE A 65 9.72 -10.11 37.51
C ILE A 65 10.58 -9.00 36.88
N ILE A 66 11.77 -9.35 36.37
CA ILE A 66 12.63 -8.40 35.65
C ILE A 66 11.96 -7.87 34.38
N ALA A 67 11.24 -8.70 33.62
CA ALA A 67 10.52 -8.27 32.43
C ALA A 67 9.35 -7.33 32.77
N MET A 68 8.63 -7.58 33.87
CA MET A 68 7.54 -6.72 34.34
C MET A 68 8.05 -5.38 34.89
N THR A 69 9.17 -5.38 35.61
CA THR A 69 9.79 -4.13 36.06
C THR A 69 10.35 -3.37 34.87
N LEU A 70 11.04 -4.04 33.94
CA LEU A 70 11.57 -3.43 32.73
C LEU A 70 10.46 -2.89 31.81
N SER A 71 9.30 -3.55 31.72
CA SER A 71 8.14 -3.04 30.96
C SER A 71 7.49 -1.81 31.61
N LYS A 72 7.72 -1.59 32.91
CA LYS A 72 7.24 -0.41 33.65
C LYS A 72 8.28 0.70 33.75
N THR A 73 9.58 0.38 33.61
CA THR A 73 10.68 1.35 33.67
C THR A 73 11.22 1.75 32.30
N LEU A 74 11.01 0.94 31.26
CA LEU A 74 11.15 1.38 29.89
C LEU A 74 10.03 2.40 29.64
N PRO A 75 10.36 3.63 29.22
CA PRO A 75 9.34 4.50 28.68
C PRO A 75 8.68 3.73 27.55
N HIS A 76 7.39 3.45 27.67
CA HIS A 76 6.58 3.32 26.47
C HIS A 76 6.81 4.65 25.77
N ASP A 77 7.47 4.64 24.61
CA ASP A 77 7.32 5.71 23.64
C ASP A 77 5.83 5.72 23.27
N HIS A 78 5.02 6.33 24.13
CA HIS A 78 4.00 7.22 23.65
C HIS A 78 4.80 8.17 22.78
N TYR A 79 4.78 7.93 21.46
CA TYR A 79 5.01 8.99 20.51
C TYR A 79 4.08 10.09 21.00
N ASN A 80 4.65 11.04 21.74
CA ASN A 80 3.98 12.23 22.18
C ASN A 80 3.74 12.97 20.89
N VAL A 81 2.64 12.63 20.22
CA VAL A 81 2.17 13.41 19.10
C VAL A 81 1.86 14.76 19.72
N PRO A 82 2.60 15.82 19.38
CA PRO A 82 2.25 17.13 19.86
C PRO A 82 0.80 17.40 19.45
N PRO A 83 -0.01 18.07 20.29
CA PRO A 83 -1.35 18.49 19.92
C PRO A 83 -1.24 19.20 18.57
N LEU A 84 -2.04 18.73 17.60
CA LEU A 84 -1.98 19.27 16.26
C LEU A 84 -2.27 20.77 16.33
N THR A 85 -1.23 21.58 16.17
CA THR A 85 -1.42 23.00 15.87
C THR A 85 -2.20 23.01 14.58
N LYS A 86 -3.40 23.61 14.57
CA LYS A 86 -4.32 23.69 13.43
C LYS A 86 -3.58 24.21 12.19
N ASP A 87 -2.95 23.31 11.45
CA ASP A 87 -2.14 23.57 10.28
C ASP A 87 -2.88 23.04 9.06
N ASN A 88 -2.59 23.61 7.90
CA ASN A 88 -3.28 23.30 6.64
C ASN A 88 -3.22 21.80 6.28
N SER A 89 -2.26 21.06 6.83
CA SER A 89 -2.11 19.59 6.72
C SER A 89 -3.37 18.84 7.15
N THR A 90 -4.07 19.34 8.18
CA THR A 90 -5.33 18.76 8.68
C THR A 90 -6.44 18.80 7.62
N ILE A 91 -6.37 19.72 6.66
CA ILE A 91 -7.33 19.84 5.55
C ILE A 91 -6.80 19.12 4.31
N ALA A 92 -5.50 19.22 4.03
CA ALA A 92 -4.90 18.69 2.81
C ALA A 92 -5.03 17.15 2.70
N ILE A 93 -4.79 16.40 3.78
CA ILE A 93 -4.85 14.93 3.74
C ILE A 93 -6.27 14.43 3.41
N PRO A 94 -7.34 14.83 4.14
CA PRO A 94 -8.71 14.42 3.80
C PRO A 94 -9.10 14.77 2.36
N VAL A 95 -8.73 15.97 1.90
CA VAL A 95 -9.04 16.43 0.54
C VAL A 95 -8.30 15.59 -0.51
N ALA A 96 -7.01 15.31 -0.29
CA ALA A 96 -6.22 14.47 -1.19
C ALA A 96 -6.75 13.03 -1.25
N LEU A 97 -7.20 12.46 -0.13
CA LEU A 97 -7.80 11.12 -0.13
C LEU A 97 -9.17 11.11 -0.82
N LYS A 98 -9.93 12.20 -0.76
CA LYS A 98 -11.19 12.35 -1.48
C LYS A 98 -11.02 12.31 -3.00
N PHE A 99 -9.85 12.67 -3.53
CA PHE A 99 -9.55 12.46 -4.95
C PHE A 99 -9.58 10.97 -5.31
N PHE A 100 -8.98 10.09 -4.51
CA PHE A 100 -9.03 8.65 -4.78
C PHE A 100 -10.46 8.11 -4.72
N ASN A 101 -11.27 8.54 -3.75
CA ASN A 101 -12.69 8.17 -3.70
C ASN A 101 -13.41 8.49 -5.02
N ALA A 102 -13.19 9.69 -5.56
CA ALA A 102 -13.82 10.14 -6.79
C ALA A 102 -13.36 9.34 -8.03
N GLN A 103 -12.20 8.69 -7.98
CA GLN A 103 -11.66 7.90 -9.08
C GLN A 103 -12.05 6.42 -9.01
N ILE A 104 -12.83 5.97 -8.01
CA ILE A 104 -13.21 4.55 -7.88
C ILE A 104 -14.01 4.09 -9.11
N SER A 105 -13.63 2.95 -9.68
CA SER A 105 -14.42 2.25 -10.71
C SER A 105 -15.07 1.01 -10.11
N GLY A 106 -16.17 0.51 -10.70
CA GLY A 106 -16.85 -0.69 -10.24
C GLY A 106 -18.04 -0.37 -9.33
N LYS A 107 -18.40 -1.33 -8.48
CA LYS A 107 -19.43 -1.13 -7.46
C LYS A 107 -18.85 -0.32 -6.31
N LEU A 108 -19.45 0.82 -5.99
CA LEU A 108 -18.92 1.71 -4.97
C LEU A 108 -18.93 1.04 -3.59
N PRO A 109 -17.86 1.18 -2.79
CA PRO A 109 -17.84 0.67 -1.43
C PRO A 109 -18.85 1.42 -0.54
N GLU A 110 -19.43 0.70 0.42
CA GLU A 110 -20.31 1.31 1.41
C GLU A 110 -19.55 2.41 2.18
N GLY A 111 -20.14 3.61 2.25
CA GLY A 111 -19.51 4.76 2.90
C GLY A 111 -18.58 5.58 2.00
N ASN A 112 -18.58 5.36 0.68
CA ASN A 112 -17.94 6.30 -0.26
C ASN A 112 -18.62 7.68 -0.17
N ASN A 113 -17.94 8.67 0.40
CA ASN A 113 -18.49 10.00 0.69
C ASN A 113 -18.44 10.97 -0.51
N VAL A 114 -18.66 10.45 -1.72
CA VAL A 114 -18.70 11.22 -2.98
C VAL A 114 -20.09 11.09 -3.58
N SER A 115 -20.96 12.05 -3.25
CA SER A 115 -22.41 11.97 -3.53
C SER A 115 -22.81 12.02 -5.01
N TRP A 116 -21.90 12.45 -5.89
CA TRP A 116 -22.16 12.58 -7.32
C TRP A 116 -21.67 11.38 -8.13
N GLN A 117 -21.05 10.41 -7.49
CA GLN A 117 -20.55 9.19 -8.12
C GLN A 117 -21.56 8.05 -7.95
N GLY A 118 -21.67 7.18 -8.97
CA GLY A 118 -22.45 5.95 -8.92
C GLY A 118 -21.63 4.71 -9.31
N ASP A 119 -22.30 3.56 -9.30
CA ASP A 119 -21.71 2.31 -9.78
C ASP A 119 -21.43 2.40 -11.28
N SER A 120 -20.24 1.98 -11.71
CA SER A 120 -19.77 2.12 -13.09
C SER A 120 -18.93 0.92 -13.54
N CYS A 121 -18.81 0.70 -14.85
CA CYS A 121 -17.92 -0.31 -15.45
C CYS A 121 -18.04 -1.72 -14.84
N LEU A 122 -19.25 -2.12 -14.43
CA LEU A 122 -19.51 -3.41 -13.74
C LEU A 122 -19.27 -4.66 -14.61
N ASN A 123 -19.11 -4.45 -15.92
CA ASN A 123 -18.89 -5.49 -16.91
C ASN A 123 -17.42 -5.61 -17.35
N ASP A 124 -16.51 -4.88 -16.71
CA ASP A 124 -15.08 -4.96 -17.01
C ASP A 124 -14.56 -6.41 -16.92
N GLY A 125 -13.95 -6.86 -18.00
CA GLY A 125 -13.44 -8.23 -18.16
C GLY A 125 -14.49 -9.26 -18.58
N LYS A 126 -15.79 -8.95 -18.54
CA LYS A 126 -16.88 -9.88 -18.88
C LYS A 126 -17.17 -9.86 -20.39
N PHE A 127 -16.40 -10.60 -21.16
CA PHE A 127 -16.66 -10.84 -22.58
C PHE A 127 -16.37 -12.30 -22.96
N PRO A 128 -16.98 -12.83 -24.05
CA PRO A 128 -16.74 -14.20 -24.49
C PRO A 128 -15.24 -14.47 -24.73
N GLY A 129 -14.71 -15.50 -24.07
CA GLY A 129 -13.29 -15.88 -24.18
C GLY A 129 -12.33 -15.12 -23.26
N SER A 130 -12.82 -14.28 -22.35
CA SER A 130 -11.97 -13.60 -21.36
C SER A 130 -11.34 -14.57 -20.36
N SER A 131 -10.01 -14.50 -20.21
CA SER A 131 -9.25 -15.18 -19.15
C SER A 131 -9.43 -14.52 -17.78
N TYR A 132 -9.87 -13.26 -17.74
CA TYR A 132 -10.01 -12.44 -16.54
C TYR A 132 -11.39 -11.77 -16.47
N PRO A 133 -12.43 -12.52 -16.06
CA PRO A 133 -13.82 -12.03 -16.09
C PRO A 133 -14.21 -11.13 -14.90
N HIS A 134 -13.29 -10.88 -13.97
CA HIS A 134 -13.55 -10.18 -12.70
C HIS A 134 -12.72 -8.91 -12.57
N LEU A 135 -12.85 -8.00 -13.54
CA LEU A 135 -12.03 -6.78 -13.58
C LEU A 135 -12.82 -5.52 -13.24
N ALA A 136 -14.05 -5.62 -12.75
CA ALA A 136 -14.75 -4.49 -12.13
C ALA A 136 -14.01 -4.07 -10.84
N GLY A 137 -13.82 -2.76 -10.63
CA GLY A 137 -13.02 -2.24 -9.52
C GLY A 137 -11.85 -1.38 -9.98
N GLY A 138 -10.99 -1.02 -9.02
CA GLY A 138 -9.79 -0.23 -9.27
C GLY A 138 -10.08 1.27 -9.36
N TYR A 139 -9.17 1.99 -10.01
CA TYR A 139 -9.23 3.44 -10.19
C TYR A 139 -9.17 3.82 -11.67
N TYR A 140 -9.89 4.88 -12.03
CA TYR A 140 -9.69 5.57 -13.30
C TYR A 140 -8.36 6.32 -13.28
N ASP A 141 -7.64 6.26 -14.40
CA ASP A 141 -6.27 6.77 -14.53
C ASP A 141 -6.21 8.31 -14.45
N ALA A 142 -7.17 8.99 -15.07
CA ALA A 142 -7.21 10.44 -15.18
C ALA A 142 -8.66 10.95 -15.31
N GLY A 143 -8.91 11.86 -16.26
CA GLY A 143 -10.24 12.44 -16.50
C GLY A 143 -11.19 11.58 -17.34
N GLY A 144 -10.72 10.44 -17.84
CA GLY A 144 -11.51 9.45 -18.55
C GLY A 144 -11.83 8.23 -17.70
N SER A 145 -12.35 7.19 -18.32
CA SER A 145 -12.74 5.92 -17.70
C SER A 145 -11.78 4.76 -17.97
N ILE A 146 -10.62 5.04 -18.58
CA ILE A 146 -9.54 4.06 -18.76
C ILE A 146 -8.88 3.73 -17.42
N LYS A 147 -8.56 2.45 -17.23
CA LYS A 147 -7.80 1.95 -16.08
C LYS A 147 -6.45 1.45 -16.54
N SER A 148 -5.42 2.24 -16.27
CA SER A 148 -4.04 1.94 -16.61
C SER A 148 -3.34 1.32 -15.40
N ASN A 149 -2.97 0.02 -15.46
CA ASN A 149 -2.48 -0.67 -14.26
C ASN A 149 -1.10 -0.19 -13.81
N PHE A 150 -0.24 0.26 -14.74
CA PHE A 150 1.08 0.77 -14.39
C PHE A 150 1.02 2.01 -13.48
N PRO A 151 0.39 3.14 -13.88
CA PRO A 151 0.26 4.31 -13.00
C PRO A 151 -0.60 4.04 -11.76
N MET A 152 -1.60 3.14 -11.84
CA MET A 152 -2.36 2.72 -10.67
C MET A 152 -1.48 2.01 -9.64
N SER A 153 -0.66 1.05 -10.07
CA SER A 153 0.26 0.32 -9.20
C SER A 153 1.32 1.23 -8.56
N PHE A 154 1.81 2.22 -9.33
CA PHE A 154 2.69 3.26 -8.81
C PHE A 154 1.99 4.09 -7.72
N SER A 155 0.77 4.55 -7.98
CA SER A 155 -0.03 5.35 -7.04
C SER A 155 -0.31 4.58 -5.75
N MET A 156 -0.69 3.29 -5.84
CA MET A 156 -0.90 2.45 -4.66
C MET A 156 0.40 2.19 -3.88
N THR A 157 1.52 2.07 -4.58
CA THR A 157 2.85 1.92 -3.94
C THR A 157 3.21 3.18 -3.16
N MET A 158 3.08 4.36 -3.78
CA MET A 158 3.37 5.65 -3.13
C MET A 158 2.42 5.93 -1.97
N LEU A 159 1.13 5.64 -2.12
CA LEU A 159 0.15 5.78 -1.04
C LEU A 159 0.48 4.84 0.12
N SER A 160 0.82 3.57 -0.16
CA SER A 160 1.24 2.61 0.86
C SER A 160 2.51 3.05 1.58
N TRP A 161 3.51 3.53 0.85
CA TRP A 161 4.75 4.03 1.43
C TRP A 161 4.49 5.24 2.34
N SER A 162 3.64 6.18 1.91
CA SER A 162 3.27 7.34 2.73
C SER A 162 2.64 6.94 4.06
N VAL A 163 1.82 5.88 4.08
CA VAL A 163 1.22 5.35 5.30
C VAL A 163 2.24 4.63 6.18
N ILE A 164 3.20 3.91 5.59
CA ILE A 164 4.29 3.27 6.34
C ILE A 164 5.15 4.32 7.05
N GLU A 165 5.49 5.42 6.35
CA GLU A 165 6.36 6.47 6.88
C GLU A 165 5.62 7.38 7.88
N TYR A 166 4.39 7.79 7.56
CA TYR A 166 3.66 8.83 8.28
C TYR A 166 2.36 8.34 8.95
N SER A 167 2.28 7.06 9.31
CA SER A 167 1.09 6.43 9.93
C SER A 167 0.45 7.27 11.04
N THR A 168 1.28 7.82 11.94
CA THR A 168 0.83 8.66 13.06
C THR A 168 0.13 9.94 12.59
N LYS A 169 0.56 10.54 11.47
CA LYS A 169 -0.08 11.73 10.90
C LYS A 169 -1.45 11.41 10.33
N TYR A 170 -1.58 10.29 9.62
CA TYR A 170 -2.88 9.78 9.17
C TYR A 170 -3.81 9.46 10.34
N GLN A 171 -3.27 8.90 11.43
CA GLN A 171 -4.07 8.60 12.63
C GLN A 171 -4.60 9.87 13.29
N VAL A 172 -3.76 10.89 13.44
CA VAL A 172 -4.13 12.17 14.05
C VAL A 172 -5.11 12.95 13.17
N ALA A 173 -4.99 12.83 11.84
CA ALA A 173 -5.97 13.37 10.90
C ALA A 173 -7.30 12.60 10.88
N GLY A 174 -7.39 11.43 11.54
CA GLY A 174 -8.59 10.57 11.49
C GLY A 174 -8.74 9.78 10.19
N GLU A 175 -7.72 9.80 9.33
CA GLU A 175 -7.77 9.30 7.95
C GLU A 175 -7.09 7.93 7.75
N LEU A 176 -6.49 7.36 8.82
CA LEU A 176 -5.73 6.11 8.73
C LEU A 176 -6.55 4.92 8.20
N ASN A 177 -7.81 4.80 8.60
CA ASN A 177 -8.67 3.70 8.11
C ASN A 177 -9.14 3.96 6.67
N HIS A 178 -9.41 5.22 6.34
CA HIS A 178 -9.83 5.62 5.00
C HIS A 178 -8.73 5.35 3.97
N VAL A 179 -7.48 5.80 4.23
CA VAL A 179 -6.35 5.53 3.33
C VAL A 179 -6.06 4.04 3.18
N LYS A 180 -6.20 3.25 4.25
CA LYS A 180 -6.08 1.78 4.18
C LYS A 180 -7.18 1.15 3.31
N GLY A 181 -8.40 1.65 3.39
CA GLY A 181 -9.51 1.24 2.52
C GLY A 181 -9.22 1.54 1.06
N LEU A 182 -8.71 2.73 0.76
CA LEU A 182 -8.31 3.13 -0.59
C LEU A 182 -7.18 2.26 -1.15
N ILE A 183 -6.13 2.02 -0.37
CA ILE A 183 -5.03 1.13 -0.75
C ILE A 183 -5.59 -0.27 -1.04
N LYS A 184 -6.40 -0.80 -0.12
CA LYS A 184 -7.00 -2.13 -0.26
C LYS A 184 -7.82 -2.23 -1.54
N TRP A 185 -8.66 -1.24 -1.85
CA TRP A 185 -9.46 -1.22 -3.07
C TRP A 185 -8.62 -1.35 -4.34
N GLY A 186 -7.54 -0.56 -4.45
CA GLY A 186 -6.63 -0.62 -5.58
C GLY A 186 -5.87 -1.94 -5.67
N THR A 187 -5.36 -2.43 -4.53
CA THR A 187 -4.61 -3.70 -4.51
C THR A 187 -5.48 -4.92 -4.77
N ASP A 188 -6.72 -4.94 -4.27
CA ASP A 188 -7.67 -6.01 -4.55
C ASP A 188 -7.96 -6.09 -6.05
N TYR A 189 -8.15 -4.95 -6.71
CA TYR A 189 -8.28 -4.90 -8.17
C TYR A 189 -7.01 -5.44 -8.86
N LEU A 190 -5.81 -4.98 -8.47
CA LEU A 190 -4.56 -5.45 -9.09
C LEU A 190 -4.38 -6.97 -8.96
N LEU A 191 -4.81 -7.57 -7.84
CA LEU A 191 -4.78 -9.03 -7.67
C LEU A 191 -5.70 -9.78 -8.65
N ASN A 192 -6.78 -9.15 -9.12
CA ASN A 192 -7.66 -9.75 -10.14
C ASN A 192 -7.07 -9.69 -11.57
N ASN A 193 -6.00 -8.93 -11.78
CA ASN A 193 -5.41 -8.73 -13.11
C ASN A 193 -4.43 -9.86 -13.52
N PHE A 194 -4.17 -10.81 -12.63
CA PHE A 194 -3.34 -11.99 -12.91
C PHE A 194 -3.82 -13.16 -12.05
N ASN A 195 -3.29 -14.36 -12.29
CA ASN A 195 -3.60 -15.50 -11.43
C ASN A 195 -2.83 -15.38 -10.10
N SER A 196 -3.41 -14.66 -9.12
CA SER A 196 -2.79 -14.41 -7.82
C SER A 196 -2.63 -15.65 -6.93
N SER A 197 -3.24 -16.78 -7.31
CA SER A 197 -3.09 -18.07 -6.61
C SER A 197 -2.00 -18.96 -7.20
N SER A 198 -1.39 -18.57 -8.32
CA SER A 198 -0.31 -19.32 -8.97
C SER A 198 1.06 -18.91 -8.43
N ASP A 199 1.98 -19.86 -8.33
CA ASP A 199 3.38 -19.61 -7.98
C ASP A 199 4.14 -18.84 -9.09
N THR A 200 3.60 -18.85 -10.30
CA THR A 200 4.18 -18.19 -11.48
C THR A 200 3.14 -17.38 -12.24
N VAL A 201 3.52 -16.18 -12.69
CA VAL A 201 2.68 -15.27 -13.47
C VAL A 201 3.22 -15.21 -14.89
N PHE A 202 2.45 -15.76 -15.85
CA PHE A 202 2.82 -15.78 -17.27
C PHE A 202 2.11 -14.71 -18.09
N GLU A 203 0.93 -14.30 -17.65
CA GLU A 203 0.17 -13.20 -18.24
C GLU A 203 -0.41 -12.32 -17.13
N MET A 204 -0.62 -11.05 -17.46
CA MET A 204 -1.33 -10.12 -16.62
C MET A 204 -2.05 -9.12 -17.53
N VAL A 205 -3.21 -8.66 -17.08
CA VAL A 205 -3.91 -7.53 -17.68
C VAL A 205 -3.12 -6.26 -17.35
N SER A 206 -2.85 -5.45 -18.36
CA SER A 206 -2.15 -4.16 -18.22
C SER A 206 -3.09 -2.95 -18.25
N GLN A 207 -4.24 -3.09 -18.90
CA GLN A 207 -5.19 -1.99 -19.09
C GLN A 207 -6.61 -2.52 -19.30
N ILE A 208 -7.59 -1.74 -18.85
CA ILE A 208 -8.99 -1.87 -19.23
C ILE A 208 -9.46 -0.55 -19.84
N GLY A 209 -10.22 -0.66 -20.94
CA GLY A 209 -10.53 0.46 -21.82
C GLY A 209 -9.51 0.61 -22.94
N MET A 210 -9.87 1.39 -23.96
CA MET A 210 -9.12 1.52 -25.22
C MET A 210 -8.73 2.97 -25.44
N THR A 211 -7.44 3.21 -25.70
CA THR A 211 -6.90 4.56 -25.92
C THR A 211 -6.67 4.87 -27.41
N ILE A 212 -6.30 3.90 -28.26
CA ILE A 212 -5.90 4.18 -29.65
C ILE A 212 -6.27 2.99 -30.57
N GLY A 213 -6.75 3.28 -31.79
CA GLY A 213 -6.77 2.32 -32.90
C GLY A 213 -8.03 1.48 -33.08
N SER A 214 -9.09 1.70 -32.29
CA SER A 214 -10.40 1.09 -32.53
C SER A 214 -11.25 1.96 -33.46
N GLU A 215 -11.85 1.36 -34.49
CA GLU A 215 -12.93 2.00 -35.27
C GLU A 215 -14.20 2.18 -34.42
N LEU A 216 -14.26 1.54 -33.26
CA LEU A 216 -15.32 1.66 -32.28
C LEU A 216 -15.14 2.91 -31.41
N PRO A 217 -16.25 3.58 -31.02
CA PRO A 217 -16.22 4.63 -30.01
C PRO A 217 -15.51 4.14 -28.75
N ASN A 218 -14.59 4.95 -28.25
CA ASN A 218 -13.84 4.67 -27.03
C ASN A 218 -13.82 5.90 -26.13
N ASP A 219 -13.22 5.76 -24.96
CA ASP A 219 -13.16 6.78 -23.91
C ASP A 219 -12.55 8.11 -24.38
N ASN A 220 -11.68 8.09 -25.41
CA ASN A 220 -11.10 9.32 -25.97
C ASN A 220 -12.04 10.08 -26.92
N TYR A 221 -13.13 9.47 -27.37
CA TYR A 221 -14.11 10.08 -28.29
C TYR A 221 -15.45 10.39 -27.63
N CYS A 222 -15.70 9.89 -26.42
CA CYS A 222 -16.96 10.07 -25.71
C CYS A 222 -16.76 10.84 -24.40
N TRP A 223 -17.36 12.03 -24.31
CA TRP A 223 -17.37 12.80 -23.07
C TRP A 223 -18.64 12.50 -22.28
N MET A 224 -18.56 11.52 -21.38
CA MET A 224 -19.69 11.09 -20.58
C MET A 224 -19.27 10.70 -19.17
N ARG A 225 -20.26 10.51 -18.29
CA ARG A 225 -20.00 10.01 -16.95
C ARG A 225 -19.69 8.51 -17.01
N PRO A 226 -18.82 7.97 -16.16
CA PRO A 226 -18.49 6.55 -16.18
C PRO A 226 -19.69 5.62 -15.92
N GLU A 227 -20.69 6.10 -15.19
CA GLU A 227 -21.94 5.36 -14.90
C GLU A 227 -22.81 5.14 -16.14
N ASP A 228 -22.62 5.94 -17.19
CA ASP A 228 -23.40 5.88 -18.42
C ASP A 228 -22.70 5.03 -19.51
N ILE A 229 -21.51 4.47 -19.24
CA ILE A 229 -20.76 3.60 -20.17
C ILE A 229 -21.41 2.20 -20.21
N ASN A 230 -21.85 1.79 -21.41
CA ASN A 230 -22.52 0.50 -21.67
C ASN A 230 -21.61 -0.54 -22.31
#